data_AF-A0AB73NX53-F1
#
_entry.id   AF-A0AB73NX53-F1
#
_cell.length_a   1.000
_cell.length_b   1.000
_cell.length_c   1.000
_cell.angle_alpha   90.00
_cell.angle_beta   90.00
_cell.angle_gamma   90.00
#
_symmetry.space_group_name_H-M   'P 1'
#
loop_
_entity.id
_entity.type
_entity.pdbx_description
1 polymer ?
#
loop_
_entity_poly.entity_id
_entity_poly.type
_entity_poly.pdbx_seq_one_letter_code
_entity_poly.pdbx_strand_id
1 'polypeptide(L)'
;MSNPPVRDTLFLADTAFAVDGAGPFYCGDCIAIEGLLSIAPAIAQGLEIRRLAFPRPRQVLVDLLGEQQQSLPVLVLAGTDVEVAGSKPAGHYRVIDDEAAIRAYLSHRFAVARQR
;
A
#
# COMPACT_ATOMS: atom_id res chain seq x y z
N MET A 1 -17.16 -10.20 -2.21
CA MET A 1 -17.18 -9.53 -0.89
C MET A 1 -15.84 -9.80 -0.23
N SER A 2 -14.91 -8.86 -0.32
CA SER A 2 -13.63 -8.96 0.37
C SER A 2 -13.85 -8.83 1.88
N ASN A 3 -13.30 -9.76 2.66
CA ASN A 3 -13.38 -9.71 4.12
C ASN A 3 -12.60 -8.49 4.65
N PRO A 4 -13.04 -7.86 5.76
CA PRO A 4 -12.31 -6.76 6.34
C PRO A 4 -10.89 -7.19 6.77
N PRO A 5 -9.85 -6.38 6.48
CA PRO A 5 -8.50 -6.67 6.90
C PRO A 5 -8.41 -6.67 8.43
N VAL A 6 -7.95 -7.79 8.98
CA VAL A 6 -7.72 -7.96 10.43
C VAL A 6 -6.40 -7.28 10.87
N ARG A 7 -5.55 -6.92 9.91
CA ARG A 7 -4.28 -6.20 10.07
C ARG A 7 -4.13 -5.18 8.96
N ASP A 8 -3.39 -4.12 9.23
CA ASP A 8 -3.06 -3.13 8.20
C ASP A 8 -2.47 -3.84 6.98
N THR A 9 -2.99 -3.50 5.81
CA THR A 9 -2.68 -4.16 4.55
C THR A 9 -2.07 -3.16 3.58
N LEU A 10 -0.83 -3.41 3.17
CA LEU A 10 -0.13 -2.63 2.16
C LEU A 10 -0.30 -3.29 0.80
N PHE A 11 -0.91 -2.57 -0.14
CA PHE A 11 -1.01 -2.96 -1.53
C PHE A 11 0.04 -2.25 -2.36
N LEU A 12 0.84 -3.02 -3.10
CA LEU A 12 1.86 -2.54 -4.03
C LEU A 12 1.58 -3.07 -5.43
N ALA A 13 2.16 -2.43 -6.44
CA ALA A 13 2.24 -3.03 -7.77
C ALA A 13 3.22 -4.20 -7.74
N ASP A 14 3.03 -5.18 -8.63
CA ASP A 14 4.09 -6.14 -8.93
C ASP A 14 5.40 -5.40 -9.25
N THR A 15 6.52 -5.96 -8.79
CA THR A 15 7.85 -5.32 -8.86
C THR A 15 8.29 -5.04 -10.30
N ALA A 16 7.82 -5.84 -11.24
CA ALA A 16 7.96 -5.63 -12.67
C ALA A 16 6.65 -5.97 -13.38
N PHE A 17 6.24 -5.14 -14.34
CA PHE A 17 5.02 -5.34 -15.14
C PHE A 17 5.20 -4.85 -16.58
N ALA A 18 4.34 -5.33 -17.48
CA ALA A 18 4.24 -4.85 -18.85
C ALA A 18 3.00 -3.96 -19.02
N VAL A 19 3.07 -3.01 -19.94
CA VAL A 19 1.94 -2.15 -20.36
C VAL A 19 1.89 -2.16 -21.88
N ASP A 20 0.75 -2.59 -22.44
CA ASP A 20 0.48 -2.61 -23.89
C ASP A 20 1.60 -3.26 -24.73
N GLY A 21 2.18 -4.35 -24.20
CA GLY A 21 3.26 -5.10 -24.87
C GLY A 21 4.68 -4.52 -24.69
N ALA A 22 4.84 -3.41 -23.97
CA ALA A 22 6.14 -2.84 -23.61
C ALA A 22 6.52 -3.14 -22.15
N GLY A 23 7.82 -3.15 -21.83
CA GLY A 23 8.35 -3.38 -20.48
C GLY A 23 9.63 -4.22 -20.46
N PRO A 24 10.06 -4.70 -19.27
CA PRO A 24 9.41 -4.51 -17.98
C PRO A 24 9.55 -3.08 -17.44
N PHE A 25 8.50 -2.59 -16.80
CA PHE A 25 8.47 -1.34 -16.05
C PHE A 25 8.33 -1.61 -14.55
N TYR A 26 8.64 -0.62 -13.73
CA TYR A 26 8.35 -0.60 -12.30
C TYR A 26 7.55 0.66 -11.94
N CYS A 27 6.78 0.59 -10.86
CA CYS A 27 6.11 1.75 -10.30
C CYS A 27 7.11 2.52 -9.41
N GLY A 28 7.36 3.79 -9.72
CA GLY A 28 8.33 4.63 -9.00
C GLY A 28 8.02 4.77 -7.50
N ASP A 29 6.74 4.88 -7.15
CA ASP A 29 6.33 5.00 -5.76
C ASP A 29 6.43 3.66 -5.02
N CYS A 30 5.99 2.57 -5.66
CA CYS A 30 6.06 1.24 -5.05
C CYS A 30 7.51 0.79 -4.83
N ILE A 31 8.42 1.05 -5.77
CA ILE A 31 9.81 0.57 -5.65
C ILE A 31 10.53 1.21 -4.45
N ALA A 32 10.16 2.44 -4.09
CA ALA A 32 10.76 3.10 -2.95
C ALA A 32 10.28 2.49 -1.60
N ILE A 33 9.02 2.07 -1.54
CA ILE A 33 8.50 1.32 -0.39
C ILE A 33 9.10 -0.10 -0.37
N GLU A 34 9.23 -0.78 -1.51
CA GLU A 34 9.93 -2.07 -1.60
C GLU A 34 11.37 -1.98 -1.09
N GLY A 35 12.07 -0.89 -1.39
CA GLY A 35 13.40 -0.60 -0.84
C GLY A 35 13.41 -0.57 0.68
N LEU A 36 12.45 0.13 1.31
CA LEU A 36 12.29 0.14 2.77
C LEU A 36 11.99 -1.26 3.32
N LEU A 37 11.07 -2.00 2.68
CA LEU A 37 10.72 -3.37 3.08
C LEU A 37 11.93 -4.31 3.04
N SER A 38 12.82 -4.15 2.06
CA SER A 38 14.02 -4.99 1.90
C SER A 38 15.02 -4.84 3.05
N ILE A 39 15.08 -3.68 3.69
CA ILE A 39 16.00 -3.40 4.80
C ILE A 39 15.35 -3.52 6.18
N ALA A 40 14.02 -3.69 6.25
CA ALA A 40 13.26 -3.71 7.49
C ALA A 40 12.25 -4.88 7.54
N PRO A 41 12.72 -6.13 7.75
CA PRO A 41 11.86 -7.32 7.78
C PRO A 41 10.73 -7.28 8.82
N ALA A 42 10.90 -6.50 9.90
CA ALA A 42 9.89 -6.29 10.93
C ALA A 42 8.57 -5.71 10.37
N ILE A 43 8.65 -4.88 9.32
CA ILE A 43 7.46 -4.32 8.65
C ILE A 43 6.63 -5.46 8.03
N ALA A 44 7.28 -6.35 7.28
CA ALA A 44 6.61 -7.46 6.60
C ALA A 44 6.02 -8.50 7.58
N GLN A 45 6.56 -8.59 8.80
CA GLN A 45 6.02 -9.46 9.86
C GLN A 45 4.79 -8.87 10.55
N GLY A 46 4.68 -7.54 10.59
CA GLY A 46 3.60 -6.82 11.30
C GLY A 46 2.45 -6.35 10.41
N LEU A 47 2.54 -6.53 9.09
CA LEU A 47 1.53 -6.13 8.12
C LEU A 47 1.14 -7.31 7.24
N GLU A 48 0.00 -7.18 6.59
CA GLU A 48 -0.28 -7.94 5.37
C GLU A 48 0.25 -7.15 4.16
N ILE A 49 1.01 -7.80 3.27
CA ILE A 49 1.54 -7.16 2.06
C ILE A 49 1.03 -7.92 0.84
N ARG A 50 0.34 -7.23 -0.04
CA ARG A 50 -0.21 -7.79 -1.27
C ARG A 50 0.33 -7.04 -2.48
N ARG A 51 0.88 -7.77 -3.44
CA ARG A 51 1.30 -7.23 -4.73
C ARG A 51 0.20 -7.53 -5.75
N LEU A 52 -0.19 -6.51 -6.50
CA LEU A 52 -1.27 -6.59 -7.47
C LEU A 52 -0.74 -6.29 -8.87
N ALA A 53 -1.39 -6.91 -9.86
CA ALA A 53 -1.16 -6.58 -11.25
C ALA A 53 -1.35 -5.08 -11.52
N PHE A 54 -0.49 -4.53 -12.38
CA PHE A 54 -0.53 -3.10 -12.69
C PHE A 54 -1.79 -2.64 -13.45
N PRO A 55 -2.35 -3.38 -14.41
CA PRO A 55 -3.54 -2.92 -15.13
C PRO A 55 -4.76 -2.71 -14.21
N ARG A 56 -5.56 -1.68 -14.53
CA ARG A 56 -6.89 -1.48 -13.93
C ARG A 56 -7.95 -2.25 -14.75
N PRO A 57 -9.09 -2.65 -14.16
CA PRO A 57 -9.46 -2.46 -12.75
C PRO A 57 -8.77 -3.45 -11.82
N ARG A 58 -8.39 -2.98 -10.62
CA ARG A 58 -7.82 -3.78 -9.55
C ARG A 58 -8.95 -4.23 -8.63
N GLN A 59 -9.61 -5.32 -9.01
CA GLN A 59 -10.87 -5.76 -8.40
C GLN A 59 -10.80 -5.87 -6.87
N VAL A 60 -9.67 -6.31 -6.33
CA VAL A 60 -9.45 -6.40 -4.87
C VAL A 60 -9.63 -5.04 -4.18
N LEU A 61 -9.11 -3.96 -4.78
CA LEU A 61 -9.25 -2.60 -4.25
C LEU A 61 -10.65 -2.03 -4.52
N VAL A 62 -11.25 -2.33 -5.69
CA VAL A 62 -12.63 -1.93 -6.00
C VAL A 62 -13.60 -2.50 -4.96
N ASP A 63 -13.49 -3.78 -4.67
CA ASP A 63 -14.36 -4.47 -3.71
C ASP A 63 -14.17 -3.96 -2.28
N LEU A 64 -12.97 -3.47 -1.94
CA LEU A 64 -12.60 -3.07 -0.58
C LEU A 64 -12.86 -1.58 -0.31
N LEU A 65 -12.51 -0.71 -1.26
CA LEU A 65 -12.42 0.74 -1.10
C LEU A 65 -13.35 1.51 -2.07
N GLY A 66 -13.94 0.81 -3.03
CA GLY A 66 -14.77 1.40 -4.10
C GLY A 66 -13.98 1.69 -5.39
N GLU A 67 -14.72 1.87 -6.49
CA GLU A 67 -14.15 2.03 -7.84
C GLU A 67 -13.15 3.18 -7.98
N GLN A 68 -13.30 4.24 -7.19
CA GLN A 68 -12.43 5.42 -7.27
C GLN A 68 -11.06 5.18 -6.63
N GLN A 69 -10.94 4.23 -5.70
CA GLN A 69 -9.75 4.06 -4.88
C GLN A 69 -8.98 2.78 -5.24
N GLN A 70 -8.31 2.84 -6.40
CA GLN A 70 -7.53 1.73 -6.95
C GLN A 70 -6.04 2.05 -7.11
N SER A 71 -5.55 3.18 -6.60
CA SER A 71 -4.14 3.57 -6.74
C SER A 71 -3.19 2.63 -6.00
N LEU A 72 -1.96 2.54 -6.49
CA LEU A 72 -0.86 1.82 -5.85
C LEU A 72 0.34 2.77 -5.78
N PRO A 73 1.07 2.84 -4.66
CA PRO A 73 0.84 2.09 -3.42
C PRO A 73 -0.40 2.58 -2.65
N VAL A 74 -0.98 1.71 -1.81
CA VAL A 74 -1.99 2.12 -0.82
C VAL A 74 -1.89 1.25 0.43
N LEU A 75 -1.85 1.89 1.59
CA LEU A 75 -1.92 1.24 2.90
C LEU A 75 -3.35 1.38 3.45
N VAL A 76 -4.01 0.26 3.69
CA VAL A 76 -5.33 0.18 4.33
C VAL A 76 -5.16 -0.11 5.81
N LEU A 77 -5.70 0.72 6.69
CA LEU A 77 -5.61 0.57 8.14
C LEU A 77 -6.75 -0.30 8.67
N ALA A 78 -6.44 -1.29 9.52
CA ALA A 78 -7.41 -2.24 10.06
C ALA A 78 -8.22 -1.71 11.27
N GLY A 79 -7.99 -0.45 11.69
CA GLY A 79 -8.75 0.23 12.74
C GLY A 79 -9.27 1.58 12.25
N THR A 80 -10.58 1.83 12.41
CA THR A 80 -11.26 2.98 11.81
C THR A 80 -11.19 4.28 12.62
N ASP A 81 -10.74 4.24 13.86
CA ASP A 81 -11.04 5.33 14.80
C ASP A 81 -9.88 6.27 15.11
N VAL A 82 -8.65 5.94 14.69
CA VAL A 82 -7.49 6.82 14.92
C VAL A 82 -7.10 7.50 13.63
N GLU A 83 -7.21 8.82 13.63
CA GLU A 83 -6.63 9.64 12.58
C GLU A 83 -5.10 9.59 12.65
N VAL A 84 -4.52 9.06 11.58
CA VAL A 84 -3.08 9.03 11.37
C VAL A 84 -2.71 10.09 10.34
N ALA A 85 -1.58 10.78 10.53
CA ALA A 85 -1.07 11.75 9.57
C ALA A 85 -1.01 11.16 8.14
N GLY A 86 -1.54 11.90 7.16
CA GLY A 86 -1.60 11.47 5.76
C GLY A 86 -2.71 10.45 5.43
N SER A 87 -3.48 9.99 6.42
CA SER A 87 -4.62 9.10 6.16
C SER A 87 -5.88 9.86 5.73
N LYS A 88 -6.68 9.26 4.86
CA LYS A 88 -7.98 9.77 4.42
C LYS A 88 -9.04 8.65 4.43
N PRO A 89 -10.34 8.98 4.56
CA PRO A 89 -11.40 7.98 4.47
C PRO A 89 -11.51 7.41 3.05
N ALA A 90 -11.72 6.10 2.94
CA ALA A 90 -12.03 5.39 1.70
C ALA A 90 -12.94 4.19 1.99
N GLY A 91 -14.21 4.30 1.59
CA GLY A 91 -15.24 3.32 1.98
C GLY A 91 -15.39 3.27 3.51
N HIS A 92 -15.28 2.05 4.07
CA HIS A 92 -15.32 1.83 5.51
C HIS A 92 -13.96 1.92 6.20
N TYR A 93 -12.88 2.25 5.46
CA TYR A 93 -11.52 2.25 5.97
C TYR A 93 -10.91 3.64 5.96
N ARG A 94 -9.79 3.78 6.66
CA ARG A 94 -8.83 4.85 6.41
C ARG A 94 -7.65 4.30 5.64
N VAL A 95 -7.16 5.07 4.69
CA VAL A 95 -6.05 4.69 3.81
C VAL A 95 -5.00 5.78 3.74
N ILE A 96 -3.75 5.39 3.52
CA ILE A 96 -2.66 6.29 3.11
C ILE A 96 -2.26 5.87 1.70
N ASP A 97 -2.37 6.78 0.73
CA ASP A 97 -2.01 6.52 -0.68
C ASP A 97 -0.98 7.50 -1.23
N ASP A 98 -0.37 8.30 -0.35
CA ASP A 98 0.85 9.05 -0.63
C ASP A 98 2.06 8.22 -0.22
N GLU A 99 3.00 8.09 -1.14
CA GLU A 99 4.21 7.28 -1.02
C GLU A 99 5.08 7.69 0.19
N ALA A 100 5.35 8.98 0.33
CA ALA A 100 6.18 9.50 1.41
C ALA A 100 5.49 9.35 2.77
N ALA A 101 4.18 9.57 2.83
CA ALA A 101 3.37 9.35 4.02
C ALA A 101 3.35 7.87 4.43
N ILE A 102 3.26 6.93 3.48
CA ILE A 102 3.37 5.48 3.76
C ILE A 102 4.74 5.18 4.36
N ARG A 103 5.85 5.61 3.73
CA ARG A 103 7.20 5.36 4.28
C ARG A 103 7.37 5.95 5.68
N ALA A 104 6.90 7.17 5.91
CA ALA A 104 6.97 7.82 7.21
C ALA A 104 6.18 7.05 8.27
N TYR A 105 4.95 6.63 7.94
CA TYR A 105 4.11 5.82 8.82
C TYR A 105 4.79 4.51 9.19
N LEU A 106 5.29 3.76 8.20
CA LEU A 106 5.96 2.48 8.41
C LEU A 106 7.23 2.63 9.25
N SER A 107 8.05 3.64 8.94
CA SER A 107 9.30 3.90 9.67
C SER A 107 9.02 4.19 11.15
N HIS A 108 8.00 5.01 11.43
CA HIS A 108 7.61 5.35 12.79
C HIS A 108 7.00 4.15 13.53
N ARG A 109 6.02 3.47 12.93
CA ARG A 109 5.31 2.34 13.56
C ARG A 109 6.23 1.18 13.94
N PHE A 110 7.21 0.88 13.09
CA PHE A 110 8.12 -0.23 13.29
C PHE A 110 9.49 0.17 13.87
N ALA A 111 9.69 1.44 14.19
CA ALA A 111 10.93 2.00 14.73
C ALA A 111 12.17 1.62 13.88
N VAL A 112 12.08 1.83 12.57
CA VAL A 112 13.16 1.54 11.60
C VAL A 112 13.72 2.81 10.95
N ALA A 113 14.69 2.65 10.05
CA ALA A 113 15.28 3.76 9.30
C ALA A 113 14.22 4.61 8.59
N ARG A 114 14.45 5.93 8.53
CA ARG A 114 13.55 6.93 7.96
C ARG A 114 14.24 7.77 6.90
N GLN A 115 13.46 8.30 5.97
CA GLN A 115 13.93 9.26 4.96
C GLN A 115 14.38 10.58 5.62
N ARG A 116 15.38 11.24 5.02
CA ARG A 116 15.91 12.54 5.44
C ARG A 116 15.11 13.69 4.84
#